data_AF-A0A3A5TJB5-F1
#
_entry.id   AF-A0A3A5TJB5-F1
#
_cell.length_a   1.000
_cell.length_b   1.000
_cell.length_c   1.000
_cell.angle_alpha   90.00
_cell.angle_beta   90.00
_cell.angle_gamma   90.00
#
_symmetry.space_group_name_H-M   'P 1'
#
loop_
_entity.id
_entity.type
_entity.pdbx_description
1 polymer ?
#
loop_
_entity_poly.entity_id
_entity_poly.type
_entity_poly.pdbx_seq_one_letter_code
_entity_poly.pdbx_strand_id
1 'polypeptide(L)'
;MRKIIFLCFCALLASCSSDEGLQDIGTNGKELANMINDYELVLKGYSIDELKKEKDELTPTTQEETVAEPWLIKAIQDSIAQIQFSYNNHTRTDAGAYTRAAPLEGVFKYETCGRYREFVYHMDCEDGGDTYSTGNIGATRVDGNGNVEFHFCVIPAGYATGGVLAFYLPNLYAQNMHVVKRHHDNEDHNNKNHIIDNAGLASFGPNYFNNNTGFFWLFGGGTRSDKLPFKFGVIGTAPLPGPHNILWIDDENGKNANQAIRWSESNNAKGVDLPAEKSFYGLTPGRNTIYEIIQI
;
A
#
# COMPACT_ATOMS: atom_id res chain seq x y z
N MET A 1 34.36 -18.35 -7.33
CA MET A 1 34.71 -17.04 -6.73
C MET A 1 34.15 -15.93 -7.62
N ARG A 2 32.88 -15.56 -7.39
CA ARG A 2 32.18 -14.50 -8.14
C ARG A 2 32.67 -13.15 -7.64
N LYS A 3 33.38 -12.42 -8.49
CA LYS A 3 33.81 -11.04 -8.23
C LYS A 3 32.59 -10.13 -8.32
N ILE A 4 32.14 -9.76 -7.14
CA ILE A 4 31.40 -8.56 -6.76
C ILE A 4 31.58 -7.42 -7.79
N ILE A 5 30.55 -7.19 -8.62
CA ILE A 5 30.35 -5.95 -9.37
C ILE A 5 29.52 -5.04 -8.45
N PHE A 6 30.19 -4.31 -7.56
CA PHE A 6 29.58 -3.36 -6.60
C PHE A 6 30.01 -1.91 -6.90
N LEU A 7 30.34 -1.64 -8.16
CA LEU A 7 30.99 -0.41 -8.58
C LEU A 7 30.24 0.18 -9.78
N CYS A 8 29.10 0.82 -9.52
CA CYS A 8 28.66 2.01 -10.26
C CYS A 8 27.39 2.70 -9.73
N PHE A 9 26.59 2.09 -8.83
CA PHE A 9 25.37 2.78 -8.36
C PHE A 9 25.55 3.67 -7.13
N CYS A 10 26.64 3.52 -6.36
CA CYS A 10 26.95 4.42 -5.25
C CYS A 10 27.30 5.86 -5.69
N ALA A 11 27.56 6.09 -6.99
CA ALA A 11 27.81 7.43 -7.52
C ALA A 11 26.54 8.26 -7.72
N LEU A 12 25.35 7.64 -7.77
CA LEU A 12 24.08 8.37 -7.86
C LEU A 12 23.59 8.90 -6.51
N LEU A 13 24.11 8.36 -5.40
CA LEU A 13 23.81 8.85 -4.05
C LEU A 13 24.72 10.03 -3.63
N ALA A 14 25.66 10.45 -4.49
CA ALA A 14 26.66 11.48 -4.18
C ALA A 14 26.72 12.64 -5.18
N SER A 15 25.73 12.79 -6.08
CA SER A 15 25.54 14.03 -6.83
C SER A 15 24.47 14.90 -6.18
N CYS A 16 24.79 15.41 -4.99
CA CYS A 16 24.29 16.71 -4.55
C CYS A 16 24.84 17.76 -5.54
N SER A 17 24.10 18.02 -6.62
CA SER A 17 24.29 19.21 -7.44
C SER A 17 23.30 20.24 -6.93
N SER A 18 23.83 21.16 -6.12
CA SER A 18 23.19 22.42 -5.76
C SER A 18 22.73 23.17 -7.01
N ASP A 19 21.43 23.17 -7.27
CA ASP A 19 20.79 24.28 -7.97
C ASP A 19 19.39 24.46 -7.38
N GLU A 20 19.18 25.60 -6.72
CA GLU A 20 17.89 26.04 -6.18
C GLU A 20 17.00 26.50 -7.34
N GLY A 21 16.45 25.53 -8.06
CA GLY A 21 15.26 25.72 -8.89
C GLY A 21 14.13 24.93 -8.26
N LEU A 22 13.05 25.60 -7.85
CA LEU A 22 11.80 24.99 -7.38
C LEU A 22 11.27 23.99 -8.42
N GLN A 23 11.76 22.75 -8.37
CA GLN A 23 11.18 21.62 -9.06
C GLN A 23 10.00 21.09 -8.25
N ASP A 24 8.97 20.73 -8.99
CA ASP A 24 7.62 20.43 -8.50
C ASP A 24 7.66 19.33 -7.44
N ILE A 25 7.12 19.61 -6.25
CA ILE A 25 7.29 18.82 -5.02
C ILE A 25 6.65 17.42 -5.14
N GLY A 26 5.74 17.23 -6.10
CA GLY A 26 5.14 15.92 -6.42
C GLY A 26 6.09 14.95 -7.13
N THR A 27 7.16 15.44 -7.76
CA THR A 27 8.10 14.61 -8.54
C THR A 27 8.98 13.76 -7.63
N ASN A 28 9.46 14.34 -6.53
CA ASN A 28 10.45 13.70 -5.64
C ASN A 28 9.90 12.47 -4.89
N GLY A 29 8.62 12.48 -4.49
CA GLY A 29 8.01 11.34 -3.76
C GLY A 29 7.79 10.12 -4.67
N LYS A 30 7.35 10.36 -5.91
CA LYS A 30 7.19 9.33 -6.93
C LYS A 30 8.54 8.76 -7.36
N GLU A 31 9.53 9.63 -7.58
CA GLU A 31 10.91 9.22 -7.91
C GLU A 31 11.52 8.35 -6.80
N LEU A 32 11.27 8.70 -5.55
CA LEU A 32 11.79 7.97 -4.40
C LEU A 32 11.14 6.60 -4.21
N ALA A 33 9.81 6.51 -4.33
CA ALA A 33 9.12 5.22 -4.33
C ALA A 33 9.63 4.33 -5.47
N ASN A 34 9.79 4.90 -6.67
CA ASN A 34 10.33 4.18 -7.82
C ASN A 34 11.76 3.68 -7.55
N MET A 35 12.60 4.49 -6.91
CA MET A 35 13.95 4.09 -6.53
C MET A 35 13.98 2.94 -5.52
N ILE A 36 13.06 2.90 -4.53
CA ILE A 36 12.98 1.78 -3.58
C ILE A 36 12.62 0.49 -4.31
N ASN A 37 11.63 0.53 -5.20
CA ASN A 37 11.20 -0.67 -5.92
C ASN A 37 12.26 -1.14 -6.92
N ASP A 38 12.89 -0.22 -7.66
CA ASP A 38 14.00 -0.56 -8.55
C ASP A 38 15.15 -1.19 -7.76
N TYR A 39 15.41 -0.69 -6.54
CA TYR A 39 16.40 -1.27 -5.64
C TYR A 39 16.01 -2.68 -5.17
N GLU A 40 14.74 -2.91 -4.86
CA GLU A 40 14.22 -4.21 -4.46
C GLU A 40 14.38 -5.25 -5.58
N LEU A 41 13.97 -4.94 -6.82
CA LEU A 41 14.14 -5.81 -7.99
C LEU A 41 15.62 -6.21 -8.20
N VAL A 42 16.53 -5.26 -7.98
CA VAL A 42 17.98 -5.50 -8.02
C VAL A 42 18.44 -6.42 -6.89
N LEU A 43 17.92 -6.25 -5.67
CA LEU A 43 18.24 -7.12 -4.53
C LEU A 43 17.72 -8.54 -4.72
N LYS A 44 16.54 -8.69 -5.31
CA LYS A 44 15.97 -9.98 -5.76
C LYS A 44 16.78 -10.61 -6.90
N GLY A 45 17.66 -9.83 -7.55
CA GLY A 45 18.58 -10.31 -8.57
C GLY A 45 17.89 -10.63 -9.90
N TYR A 46 16.82 -9.91 -10.24
CA TYR A 46 16.24 -10.01 -11.57
C TYR A 46 17.15 -9.41 -12.63
N SER A 47 17.18 -10.07 -13.79
CA SER A 47 17.72 -9.51 -15.01
C SER A 47 16.68 -8.63 -15.72
N ILE A 48 17.16 -7.71 -16.55
CA ILE A 48 16.27 -6.87 -17.38
C ILE A 48 15.41 -7.73 -18.31
N ASP A 49 15.92 -8.87 -18.78
CA ASP A 49 15.21 -9.76 -19.69
C ASP A 49 14.07 -10.49 -18.97
N GLU A 50 14.26 -10.88 -17.71
CA GLU A 50 13.18 -11.42 -16.86
C GLU A 50 12.08 -10.38 -16.66
N LEU A 51 12.43 -9.15 -16.24
CA LEU A 51 11.45 -8.08 -15.99
C LEU A 51 10.65 -7.65 -17.24
N LYS A 52 11.19 -7.92 -18.44
CA LYS A 52 10.56 -7.61 -19.72
C LYS A 52 9.81 -8.79 -20.34
N LYS A 53 9.78 -9.94 -19.66
CA LYS A 53 9.00 -11.08 -20.12
C LYS A 53 7.55 -10.65 -20.31
N GLU A 54 6.94 -11.11 -21.39
CA GLU A 54 5.52 -10.85 -21.63
C GLU A 54 4.69 -11.53 -20.55
N LYS A 55 3.60 -10.85 -20.16
CA LYS A 55 2.66 -11.33 -19.15
C LYS A 55 1.94 -12.57 -19.66
N ASP A 56 1.73 -13.54 -18.78
CA ASP A 56 0.96 -14.77 -19.05
C ASP A 56 -0.21 -14.89 -18.06
N GLU A 57 -1.16 -13.97 -18.20
CA GLU A 57 -2.33 -13.86 -17.31
C GLU A 57 -3.33 -15.02 -17.47
N LEU A 58 -3.25 -15.79 -18.56
CA LEU A 58 -4.25 -16.79 -18.94
C LEU A 58 -3.92 -18.19 -18.42
N THR A 59 -2.64 -18.47 -18.24
CA THR A 59 -2.17 -19.80 -17.81
C THR A 59 -2.04 -19.78 -16.30
N PRO A 60 -2.78 -20.63 -15.56
CA PRO A 60 -2.61 -20.72 -14.12
C PRO A 60 -1.14 -20.96 -13.77
N THR A 61 -0.60 -20.14 -12.87
CA THR A 61 0.79 -20.23 -12.45
C THR A 61 1.03 -21.58 -11.77
N THR A 62 2.14 -22.23 -12.11
CA THR A 62 2.63 -23.42 -11.38
C THR A 62 3.82 -23.07 -10.49
N GLN A 63 4.13 -21.77 -10.37
CA GLN A 63 5.23 -21.28 -9.57
C GLN A 63 4.93 -21.52 -8.09
N GLU A 64 5.90 -22.08 -7.36
CA GLU A 64 5.74 -22.28 -5.93
C GLU A 64 5.84 -20.94 -5.20
N GLU A 65 4.82 -20.66 -4.39
CA GLU A 65 4.77 -19.50 -3.51
C GLU A 65 5.96 -19.46 -2.53
N THR A 66 6.76 -18.40 -2.65
CA THR A 66 7.94 -18.19 -1.80
C THR A 66 7.64 -17.30 -0.60
N VAL A 67 8.59 -17.22 0.33
CA VAL A 67 8.50 -16.32 1.49
C VAL A 67 9.69 -15.38 1.48
N ALA A 68 9.45 -14.16 1.91
CA ALA A 68 10.48 -13.13 1.95
C ALA A 68 11.65 -13.53 2.85
N GLU A 69 12.85 -13.48 2.28
CA GLU A 69 14.09 -13.75 3.00
C GLU A 69 14.31 -12.68 4.09
N PRO A 70 14.64 -13.05 5.33
CA PRO A 70 14.76 -12.08 6.44
C PRO A 70 15.72 -10.92 6.17
N TRP A 71 16.78 -11.16 5.39
CA TRP A 71 17.75 -10.11 5.05
C TRP A 71 17.20 -9.11 4.02
N LEU A 72 16.35 -9.56 3.08
CA LEU A 72 15.70 -8.72 2.09
C LEU A 72 14.67 -7.81 2.77
N ILE A 73 13.83 -8.39 3.63
CA ILE A 73 12.88 -7.66 4.48
C ILE A 73 13.60 -6.56 5.25
N LYS A 74 14.75 -6.88 5.85
CA LYS A 74 15.55 -5.91 6.60
C LYS A 74 16.14 -4.80 5.72
N ALA A 75 16.62 -5.12 4.52
CA ALA A 75 17.14 -4.12 3.60
C ALA A 75 16.04 -3.14 3.13
N ILE A 76 14.85 -3.68 2.84
CA ILE A 76 13.65 -2.89 2.52
C ILE A 76 13.25 -2.03 3.73
N GLN A 77 13.23 -2.59 4.95
CA GLN A 77 12.96 -1.82 6.17
C GLN A 77 13.95 -0.67 6.37
N ASP A 78 15.25 -0.93 6.25
CA ASP A 78 16.30 0.06 6.48
C ASP A 78 16.21 1.20 5.44
N SER A 79 15.89 0.89 4.18
CA SER A 79 15.66 1.91 3.13
C SER A 79 14.40 2.74 3.39
N ILE A 80 13.28 2.09 3.72
CA ILE A 80 12.02 2.75 4.05
C ILE A 80 12.18 3.61 5.30
N ALA A 81 12.88 3.16 6.35
CA ALA A 81 13.08 3.95 7.56
C ALA A 81 13.88 5.25 7.29
N GLN A 82 14.86 5.22 6.37
CA GLN A 82 15.57 6.45 5.99
C GLN A 82 14.66 7.46 5.26
N ILE A 83 13.62 6.97 4.58
CA ILE A 83 12.75 7.75 3.70
C ILE A 83 11.48 8.22 4.43
N GLN A 84 10.87 7.34 5.21
CA GLN A 84 9.61 7.55 5.91
C GLN A 84 9.76 8.45 7.15
N PHE A 85 10.99 8.58 7.70
CA PHE A 85 11.25 9.38 8.90
C PHE A 85 12.02 10.69 8.65
N SER A 86 12.51 10.93 7.44
CA SER A 86 13.10 12.22 7.05
C SER A 86 12.05 13.25 6.61
N TYR A 87 10.83 12.82 6.27
CA TYR A 87 9.74 13.66 5.73
C TYR A 87 8.56 13.88 6.69
N ASN A 88 8.80 13.96 7.99
CA ASN A 88 7.76 14.19 9.01
C ASN A 88 7.14 15.61 9.01
N ASN A 89 7.24 16.41 7.95
CA ASN A 89 6.68 17.78 7.98
C ASN A 89 5.95 18.31 6.75
N HIS A 90 5.99 17.67 5.58
CA HIS A 90 5.29 18.20 4.39
C HIS A 90 4.90 17.02 3.49
N THR A 91 3.62 16.72 3.28
CA THR A 91 2.89 17.24 2.11
C THR A 91 1.45 17.56 2.49
N ARG A 92 1.25 18.86 2.67
CA ARG A 92 -0.03 19.57 2.67
C ARG A 92 -0.90 19.05 1.51
N THR A 93 -2.11 18.55 1.77
CA THR A 93 -3.13 18.35 0.71
C THR A 93 -3.72 19.70 0.29
N ASP A 94 -2.88 20.59 -0.25
CA ASP A 94 -3.37 21.85 -0.81
C ASP A 94 -3.45 21.76 -2.34
N ALA A 95 -4.71 21.71 -2.79
CA ALA A 95 -5.30 21.94 -4.12
C ALA A 95 -4.92 20.95 -5.26
N GLY A 96 -5.88 20.21 -5.82
CA GLY A 96 -6.85 20.82 -6.75
C GLY A 96 -8.35 20.65 -6.46
N ALA A 97 -8.78 19.80 -5.51
CA ALA A 97 -10.20 19.62 -5.19
C ALA A 97 -10.57 19.85 -3.71
N TYR A 98 -9.64 19.60 -2.78
CA TYR A 98 -9.82 19.87 -1.35
C TYR A 98 -9.20 21.23 -1.00
N THR A 99 -10.03 22.16 -0.52
CA THR A 99 -9.66 23.59 -0.35
C THR A 99 -8.71 23.87 0.81
N ARG A 100 -8.36 22.86 1.63
CA ARG A 100 -7.46 22.96 2.80
C ARG A 100 -6.81 21.61 3.09
N ALA A 101 -5.55 21.64 3.50
CA ALA A 101 -4.89 20.50 4.13
C ALA A 101 -5.69 20.00 5.34
N ALA A 102 -6.29 18.83 5.17
CA ALA A 102 -7.09 18.17 6.19
C ALA A 102 -6.72 16.70 6.23
N PRO A 103 -6.69 16.07 7.42
CA PRO A 103 -6.58 14.62 7.57
C PRO A 103 -7.63 13.89 6.72
N LEU A 104 -7.18 12.97 5.86
CA LEU A 104 -8.02 12.21 4.94
C LEU A 104 -7.75 10.71 5.07
N GLU A 105 -8.84 9.94 5.03
CA GLU A 105 -8.89 8.50 5.13
C GLU A 105 -9.65 7.90 3.93
N GLY A 106 -9.35 6.67 3.56
CA GLY A 106 -10.07 5.90 2.55
C GLY A 106 -10.88 4.77 3.18
N VAL A 107 -12.16 4.68 2.82
CA VAL A 107 -13.04 3.54 3.15
C VAL A 107 -13.46 2.85 1.87
N PHE A 108 -13.68 1.53 1.89
CA PHE A 108 -14.12 0.80 0.70
C PHE A 108 -15.46 1.36 0.21
N LYS A 109 -15.52 1.73 -1.06
CA LYS A 109 -16.75 2.19 -1.70
C LYS A 109 -17.69 1.00 -1.89
N TYR A 110 -18.99 1.21 -1.65
CA TYR A 110 -20.03 0.26 -2.03
C TYR A 110 -20.88 0.84 -3.17
N GLU A 111 -21.93 1.59 -2.84
CA GLU A 111 -22.87 2.13 -3.84
C GLU A 111 -22.42 3.52 -4.33
N THR A 112 -22.05 4.41 -3.40
CA THR A 112 -21.71 5.81 -3.69
C THR A 112 -20.77 6.35 -2.62
N CYS A 113 -19.93 7.32 -2.98
CA CYS A 113 -19.19 8.14 -2.02
C CYS A 113 -19.99 9.38 -1.57
N GLY A 114 -21.26 9.50 -1.99
CA GLY A 114 -22.09 10.67 -1.73
C GLY A 114 -21.45 11.93 -2.32
N ARG A 115 -21.08 12.86 -1.44
CA ARG A 115 -20.39 14.10 -1.82
C ARG A 115 -18.85 13.99 -1.86
N TYR A 116 -18.31 12.87 -1.39
CA TYR A 116 -16.87 12.65 -1.29
C TYR A 116 -16.31 12.12 -2.60
N ARG A 117 -15.01 12.36 -2.83
CA ARG A 117 -14.30 11.89 -4.01
C ARG A 117 -13.96 10.41 -3.88
N GLU A 118 -13.73 9.78 -5.03
CA GLU A 118 -13.35 8.38 -5.14
C GLU A 118 -11.89 8.29 -5.59
N PHE A 119 -11.12 7.45 -4.92
CA PHE A 119 -9.78 7.04 -5.33
C PHE A 119 -9.88 5.62 -5.90
N VAL A 120 -9.30 5.41 -7.08
CA VAL A 120 -9.34 4.13 -7.81
C VAL A 120 -7.93 3.72 -8.18
N TYR A 121 -7.56 2.49 -7.81
CA TYR A 121 -6.23 1.95 -8.03
C TYR A 121 -6.31 0.53 -8.57
N HIS A 122 -5.58 0.26 -9.66
CA HIS A 122 -5.39 -1.07 -10.21
C HIS A 122 -4.07 -1.64 -9.69
N MET A 123 -4.18 -2.75 -8.96
CA MET A 123 -3.08 -3.55 -8.44
C MET A 123 -2.96 -4.81 -9.29
N ASP A 124 -1.84 -4.89 -10.00
CA ASP A 124 -1.36 -6.03 -10.77
C ASP A 124 -0.83 -7.08 -9.77
N CYS A 125 -1.49 -8.21 -9.77
CA CYS A 125 -1.22 -9.38 -8.94
C CYS A 125 -0.49 -10.43 -9.77
N GLU A 126 -0.11 -11.55 -9.15
CA GLU A 126 0.59 -12.65 -9.82
C GLU A 126 -0.17 -13.09 -11.09
N ASP A 127 0.55 -13.13 -12.21
CA ASP A 127 0.00 -13.58 -13.49
C ASP A 127 -0.44 -15.06 -13.40
N GLY A 128 -1.74 -15.30 -13.65
CA GLY A 128 -2.32 -16.64 -13.51
C GLY A 128 -2.41 -17.12 -12.05
N GLY A 129 -2.27 -16.20 -11.09
CA GLY A 129 -2.44 -16.45 -9.66
C GLY A 129 -3.89 -16.63 -9.23
N ASP A 130 -4.07 -16.88 -7.94
CA ASP A 130 -5.34 -17.30 -7.35
C ASP A 130 -6.06 -16.16 -6.59
N THR A 131 -5.82 -14.88 -6.90
CA THR A 131 -6.53 -13.77 -6.24
C THR A 131 -8.06 -13.92 -6.38
N TYR A 132 -8.81 -13.78 -5.28
CA TYR A 132 -10.26 -13.89 -5.29
C TYR A 132 -10.94 -13.06 -4.20
N SER A 133 -12.26 -12.93 -4.31
CA SER A 133 -13.10 -12.37 -3.24
C SER A 133 -14.29 -13.25 -2.93
N THR A 134 -14.78 -13.17 -1.69
CA THR A 134 -16.03 -13.81 -1.26
C THR A 134 -16.90 -12.81 -0.51
N GLY A 135 -18.21 -12.88 -0.75
CA GLY A 135 -19.15 -11.89 -0.22
C GLY A 135 -19.15 -10.59 -1.04
N ASN A 136 -19.76 -9.56 -0.47
CA ASN A 136 -19.85 -8.23 -1.06
C ASN A 136 -18.71 -7.35 -0.56
N ILE A 137 -17.62 -7.24 -1.33
CA ILE A 137 -16.49 -6.34 -1.03
C ILE A 137 -16.68 -4.90 -1.55
N GLY A 138 -17.92 -4.55 -1.90
CA GLY A 138 -18.28 -3.24 -2.43
C GLY A 138 -17.97 -3.10 -3.92
N ALA A 139 -17.47 -1.94 -4.32
CA ALA A 139 -17.06 -1.63 -5.69
C ALA A 139 -15.66 -2.15 -6.03
N THR A 140 -14.83 -2.45 -5.02
CA THR A 140 -13.56 -3.18 -5.22
C THR A 140 -13.86 -4.52 -5.88
N ARG A 141 -13.07 -4.89 -6.88
CA ARG A 141 -13.28 -6.13 -7.63
C ARG A 141 -11.97 -6.79 -8.01
N VAL A 142 -12.05 -8.11 -8.16
CA VAL A 142 -11.02 -8.92 -8.82
C VAL A 142 -11.45 -9.11 -10.26
N ASP A 143 -10.58 -8.83 -11.22
CA ASP A 143 -10.86 -9.03 -12.63
C ASP A 143 -10.63 -10.48 -13.08
N GLY A 144 -10.82 -10.75 -14.38
CA GLY A 144 -10.70 -12.09 -14.93
C GLY A 144 -9.27 -12.66 -14.94
N ASN A 145 -8.27 -11.81 -14.70
CA ASN A 145 -6.85 -12.15 -14.69
C ASN A 145 -6.29 -12.29 -13.26
N GLY A 146 -7.13 -12.10 -12.23
CA GLY A 146 -6.68 -12.11 -10.84
C GLY A 146 -6.13 -10.78 -10.34
N ASN A 147 -6.27 -9.68 -11.10
CA ASN A 147 -5.84 -8.36 -10.65
C ASN A 147 -6.93 -7.66 -9.84
N VAL A 148 -6.56 -6.76 -8.95
CA VAL A 148 -7.50 -6.06 -8.06
C VAL A 148 -7.66 -4.60 -8.47
N GLU A 149 -8.89 -4.19 -8.78
CA GLU A 149 -9.25 -2.77 -8.85
C GLU A 149 -9.88 -2.34 -7.53
N PHE A 150 -9.13 -1.58 -6.73
CA PHE A 150 -9.59 -1.00 -5.48
C PHE A 150 -10.39 0.28 -5.70
N HIS A 151 -11.50 0.41 -5.00
CA HIS A 151 -12.30 1.63 -4.95
C HIS A 151 -12.48 2.13 -3.53
N PHE A 152 -11.98 3.33 -3.25
CA PHE A 152 -12.06 3.96 -1.93
C PHE A 152 -12.78 5.31 -1.99
N CYS A 153 -13.72 5.53 -1.08
CA CYS A 153 -14.24 6.87 -0.81
C CYS A 153 -13.27 7.61 0.09
N VAL A 154 -12.82 8.79 -0.35
CA VAL A 154 -11.88 9.65 0.38
C VAL A 154 -12.66 10.57 1.32
N ILE A 155 -12.61 10.27 2.62
CA ILE A 155 -13.38 10.93 3.67
C ILE A 155 -12.47 11.71 4.63
N PRO A 156 -13.00 12.69 5.39
CA PRO A 156 -12.28 13.30 6.49
C PRO A 156 -11.95 12.28 7.57
N ALA A 157 -10.78 12.42 8.19
CA ALA A 157 -10.34 11.47 9.21
C ALA A 157 -11.27 11.40 10.44
N GLY A 158 -11.41 10.20 11.01
CA GLY A 158 -12.20 9.94 12.22
C GLY A 158 -13.71 9.79 11.99
N TYR A 159 -14.14 9.68 10.73
CA TYR A 159 -15.55 9.45 10.36
C TYR A 159 -15.91 7.95 10.27
N ALA A 160 -14.92 7.06 10.30
CA ALA A 160 -15.11 5.61 10.27
C ALA A 160 -14.31 4.93 11.39
N THR A 161 -14.79 3.76 11.83
CA THR A 161 -14.10 2.91 12.81
C THR A 161 -13.81 1.56 12.17
N GLY A 162 -12.56 1.10 12.28
CA GLY A 162 -12.04 -0.08 11.60
C GLY A 162 -10.67 0.25 11.00
N GLY A 163 -10.18 -0.61 10.12
CA GLY A 163 -9.03 -0.38 9.27
C GLY A 163 -9.41 0.48 8.06
N VAL A 164 -8.91 1.71 8.05
CA VAL A 164 -9.09 2.69 6.97
C VAL A 164 -7.76 3.04 6.33
N LEU A 165 -7.76 3.38 5.05
CA LEU A 165 -6.54 3.71 4.33
C LEU A 165 -6.07 5.14 4.69
N ALA A 166 -4.83 5.30 5.16
CA ALA A 166 -4.34 6.58 5.66
C ALA A 166 -3.73 7.45 4.55
N PHE A 167 -4.53 8.30 3.88
CA PHE A 167 -4.02 9.21 2.83
C PHE A 167 -3.29 10.44 3.40
N TYR A 168 -3.72 10.99 4.53
CA TYR A 168 -2.99 12.06 5.19
C TYR A 168 -3.32 12.08 6.68
N LEU A 169 -2.30 11.95 7.51
CA LEU A 169 -2.40 12.11 8.96
C LEU A 169 -1.15 12.87 9.44
N PRO A 170 -1.30 14.05 10.09
CA PRO A 170 -0.16 14.80 10.60
C PRO A 170 0.56 14.09 11.76
N ASN A 171 -0.10 13.14 12.44
CA ASN A 171 0.47 12.29 13.47
C ASN A 171 0.01 10.85 13.26
N LEU A 172 0.81 10.04 12.55
CA LEU A 172 0.57 8.60 12.36
C LEU A 172 0.63 7.79 13.67
N TYR A 173 1.13 8.39 14.77
CA TYR A 173 1.49 7.67 15.99
C TYR A 173 0.81 8.22 17.24
N ALA A 174 -0.39 8.78 17.11
CA ALA A 174 -1.15 9.22 18.28
C ALA A 174 -1.49 8.04 19.21
N GLN A 175 -1.67 8.33 20.50
CA GLN A 175 -1.99 7.34 21.52
C GLN A 175 -3.30 6.60 21.16
N ASN A 176 -3.32 5.27 21.33
CA ASN A 176 -4.45 4.37 21.01
C ASN A 176 -4.78 4.15 19.52
N MET A 177 -3.83 4.41 18.62
CA MET A 177 -3.95 4.11 17.19
C MET A 177 -2.88 3.09 16.77
N HIS A 178 -3.26 2.18 15.87
CA HIS A 178 -2.34 1.28 15.20
C HIS A 178 -2.25 1.66 13.73
N VAL A 179 -1.04 1.82 13.22
CA VAL A 179 -0.80 1.94 11.78
C VAL A 179 -0.14 0.66 11.32
N VAL A 180 -0.66 0.04 10.27
CA VAL A 180 -0.08 -1.16 9.66
C VAL A 180 0.29 -0.84 8.22
N LYS A 181 1.60 -0.87 7.92
CA LYS A 181 2.08 -0.95 6.54
C LYS A 181 1.89 -2.39 6.10
N ARG A 182 1.13 -2.62 5.04
CA ARG A 182 1.21 -3.84 4.22
C ARG A 182 1.91 -3.47 2.92
N HIS A 183 3.15 -3.92 2.77
CA HIS A 183 3.87 -3.92 1.50
C HIS A 183 3.46 -5.18 0.77
N HIS A 184 2.71 -5.03 -0.32
CA HIS A 184 2.46 -6.07 -1.29
C HIS A 184 3.57 -6.05 -2.32
N ASP A 185 4.19 -7.19 -2.47
CA ASP A 185 5.15 -7.44 -3.52
C ASP A 185 4.36 -7.87 -4.74
N ASN A 186 4.16 -6.95 -5.68
CA ASN A 186 3.33 -7.20 -6.84
C ASN A 186 4.13 -7.87 -7.94
N GLU A 187 3.42 -8.41 -8.94
CA GLU A 187 3.98 -9.05 -10.13
C GLU A 187 5.21 -8.30 -10.65
N ASP A 188 6.37 -8.95 -10.54
CA ASP A 188 7.66 -8.37 -10.90
C ASP A 188 7.81 -8.23 -12.43
N HIS A 189 7.13 -9.07 -13.23
CA HIS A 189 7.26 -9.12 -14.68
C HIS A 189 6.27 -8.21 -15.39
N ASN A 190 6.79 -7.16 -16.02
CA ASN A 190 6.01 -6.21 -16.82
C ASN A 190 4.78 -5.63 -16.08
N ASN A 191 4.96 -5.36 -14.80
CA ASN A 191 3.96 -4.82 -13.87
C ASN A 191 3.11 -3.68 -14.46
N LYS A 192 1.80 -3.72 -14.18
CA LYS A 192 0.78 -2.78 -14.67
C LYS A 192 0.06 -2.00 -13.57
N ASN A 193 0.63 -1.94 -12.37
CA ASN A 193 0.12 -1.09 -11.31
C ASN A 193 -0.08 0.34 -11.80
N HIS A 194 -1.27 0.89 -11.60
CA HIS A 194 -1.53 2.29 -11.91
C HIS A 194 -2.73 2.85 -11.15
N ILE A 195 -2.65 4.14 -10.87
CA ILE A 195 -3.78 4.90 -10.33
C ILE A 195 -4.71 5.28 -11.49
N ILE A 196 -5.96 4.87 -11.39
CA ILE A 196 -7.02 5.18 -12.36
C ILE A 196 -7.61 6.55 -12.04
N ASP A 197 -7.90 6.82 -10.76
CA ASP A 197 -8.36 8.14 -10.27
C ASP A 197 -7.69 8.43 -8.93
N ASN A 198 -7.02 9.58 -8.83
CA ASN A 198 -6.31 9.98 -7.62
C ASN A 198 -7.19 10.78 -6.63
N ALA A 199 -8.50 10.89 -6.88
CA ALA A 199 -9.47 11.66 -6.09
C ALA A 199 -9.14 13.17 -5.99
N GLY A 200 -8.25 13.69 -6.85
CA GLY A 200 -7.71 15.04 -6.73
C GLY A 200 -6.75 15.24 -5.56
N LEU A 201 -6.19 14.16 -5.00
CA LEU A 201 -5.18 14.20 -3.95
C LEU A 201 -3.83 14.65 -4.51
N ALA A 202 -3.18 15.59 -3.82
CA ALA A 202 -1.82 16.03 -4.13
C ALA A 202 -0.74 15.10 -3.53
N SER A 203 -1.12 14.26 -2.57
CA SER A 203 -0.26 13.31 -1.88
C SER A 203 -1.10 12.12 -1.41
N PHE A 204 -0.50 10.94 -1.39
CA PHE A 204 -1.11 9.73 -0.84
C PHE A 204 -0.63 9.43 0.58
N GLY A 205 0.05 10.39 1.21
CA GLY A 205 0.62 10.23 2.53
C GLY A 205 1.72 9.17 2.51
N PRO A 206 1.71 8.21 3.46
CA PRO A 206 2.71 7.14 3.49
C PRO A 206 2.49 6.06 2.41
N ASN A 207 1.35 6.04 1.71
CA ASN A 207 1.07 5.01 0.70
C ASN A 207 1.89 5.21 -0.57
N TYR A 208 2.21 4.10 -1.24
CA TYR A 208 2.86 4.09 -2.56
C TYR A 208 2.19 3.06 -3.48
N PHE A 209 2.17 3.39 -4.78
CA PHE A 209 1.35 2.75 -5.82
C PHE A 209 2.12 2.66 -7.15
N ASN A 210 3.35 2.16 -7.10
CA ASN A 210 4.24 2.00 -8.25
C ASN A 210 4.44 0.51 -8.52
N ASN A 211 5.65 0.00 -8.81
CA ASN A 211 5.81 -1.44 -9.11
C ASN A 211 5.26 -2.33 -8.00
N ASN A 212 5.43 -1.96 -6.72
CA ASN A 212 4.88 -2.60 -5.53
C ASN A 212 3.88 -1.66 -4.83
N THR A 213 3.00 -2.24 -4.02
CA THR A 213 1.94 -1.49 -3.34
C THR A 213 2.19 -1.41 -1.84
N GLY A 214 2.17 -0.20 -1.30
CA GLY A 214 2.26 0.03 0.13
C GLY A 214 0.98 0.60 0.68
N PHE A 215 0.13 -0.23 1.27
CA PHE A 215 -1.03 0.27 2.00
C PHE A 215 -0.68 0.53 3.46
N PHE A 216 -1.06 1.71 3.95
CA PHE A 216 -0.98 2.09 5.35
C PHE A 216 -2.38 2.12 5.94
N TRP A 217 -2.72 1.05 6.64
CA TRP A 217 -4.00 0.88 7.30
C TRP A 217 -3.97 1.46 8.71
N LEU A 218 -4.87 2.38 8.98
CA LEU A 218 -5.10 2.95 10.29
C LEU A 218 -6.20 2.17 10.99
N PHE A 219 -5.88 1.54 12.12
CA PHE A 219 -6.82 0.89 13.01
C PHE A 219 -6.89 1.65 14.33
N GLY A 220 -8.09 2.07 14.71
CA GLY A 220 -8.29 2.86 15.93
C GLY A 220 -8.23 4.36 15.65
N GLY A 221 -9.18 5.06 16.27
CA GLY A 221 -9.47 6.47 16.07
C GLY A 221 -10.85 6.74 16.66
N GLY A 222 -11.00 7.80 17.45
CA GLY A 222 -12.29 8.14 18.04
C GLY A 222 -13.30 8.44 16.93
N THR A 223 -14.45 7.76 16.94
CA THR A 223 -15.55 8.07 16.03
C THR A 223 -16.03 9.48 16.33
N ARG A 224 -15.95 10.40 15.36
CA ARG A 224 -16.78 11.60 15.42
C ARG A 224 -18.25 11.15 15.42
N SER A 225 -19.11 11.92 16.08
CA SER A 225 -20.56 11.65 16.13
C SER A 225 -21.23 11.69 14.75
N ASP A 226 -20.52 12.17 13.73
CA ASP A 226 -21.02 12.37 12.38
C ASP A 226 -20.96 11.06 11.59
N LYS A 227 -22.13 10.45 11.36
CA LYS A 227 -22.25 9.27 10.50
C LYS A 227 -22.08 9.67 9.03
N LEU A 228 -21.29 8.89 8.29
CA LEU A 228 -21.27 8.98 6.83
C LEU A 228 -22.65 8.62 6.28
N PRO A 229 -23.21 9.40 5.33
CA PRO A 229 -24.59 9.21 4.86
C PRO A 229 -24.72 8.14 3.76
N PHE A 230 -23.75 7.22 3.65
CA PHE A 230 -23.68 6.18 2.64
C PHE A 230 -23.07 4.92 3.25
N LYS A 231 -23.32 3.76 2.63
CA LYS A 231 -22.69 2.48 3.02
C LYS A 231 -21.24 2.45 2.59
N PHE A 232 -20.38 1.94 3.46
CA PHE A 232 -18.95 1.81 3.16
C PHE A 232 -18.39 0.54 3.81
N GLY A 233 -17.18 0.15 3.41
CA GLY A 233 -16.46 -0.94 4.07
C GLY A 233 -15.20 -0.45 4.79
N VAL A 234 -14.79 -1.22 5.79
CA VAL A 234 -13.52 -1.07 6.51
C VAL A 234 -12.90 -2.45 6.70
N ILE A 235 -11.58 -2.52 6.86
CA ILE A 235 -10.95 -3.77 7.34
C ILE A 235 -11.35 -3.97 8.80
N GLY A 236 -11.80 -5.15 9.18
CA GLY A 236 -12.23 -5.35 10.55
C GLY A 236 -12.56 -6.79 10.91
N THR A 237 -12.57 -7.03 12.21
CA THR A 237 -13.15 -8.22 12.84
C THR A 237 -14.18 -7.80 13.89
N ALA A 238 -14.89 -8.76 14.48
CA ALA A 238 -15.73 -8.51 15.66
C ALA A 238 -14.97 -7.67 16.73
N PRO A 239 -15.63 -6.72 17.41
CA PRO A 239 -17.08 -6.55 17.53
C PRO A 239 -17.73 -5.62 16.48
N LEU A 240 -17.04 -5.26 15.39
CA LEU A 240 -17.67 -4.46 14.33
C LEU A 240 -18.86 -5.24 13.73
N PRO A 241 -20.09 -4.70 13.78
CA PRO A 241 -21.26 -5.39 13.26
C PRO A 241 -21.33 -5.27 11.73
N GLY A 242 -21.58 -6.37 11.03
CA GLY A 242 -21.78 -6.37 9.59
C GLY A 242 -21.47 -7.72 8.95
N PRO A 243 -21.80 -7.91 7.66
CA PRO A 243 -21.31 -9.06 6.91
C PRO A 243 -19.79 -8.97 6.77
N HIS A 244 -19.12 -10.10 6.97
CA HIS A 244 -17.68 -10.26 6.81
C HIS A 244 -17.42 -10.79 5.40
N ASN A 245 -16.70 -10.00 4.61
CA ASN A 245 -16.37 -10.32 3.21
C ASN A 245 -14.86 -10.47 3.11
N ILE A 246 -14.40 -11.37 2.25
CA ILE A 246 -12.96 -11.67 2.12
C ILE A 246 -12.47 -11.17 0.78
N LEU A 247 -11.32 -10.49 0.79
CA LEU A 247 -10.46 -10.30 -0.36
C LEU A 247 -9.15 -11.04 -0.07
N TRP A 248 -8.85 -12.05 -0.87
CA TRP A 248 -7.62 -12.83 -0.81
C TRP A 248 -6.75 -12.46 -2.02
N ILE A 249 -5.51 -12.06 -1.79
CA ILE A 249 -4.63 -11.46 -2.80
C ILE A 249 -3.36 -12.29 -2.90
N ASP A 250 -3.12 -12.79 -4.11
CA ASP A 250 -1.91 -13.46 -4.60
C ASP A 250 -1.07 -12.43 -5.34
N ASP A 251 -0.14 -11.78 -4.67
CA ASP A 251 0.54 -10.60 -5.23
C ASP A 251 1.83 -10.90 -6.00
N GLU A 252 2.62 -11.91 -5.59
CA GLU A 252 3.83 -12.41 -6.27
C GLU A 252 4.27 -13.76 -5.68
N ASN A 253 4.52 -14.76 -6.53
CA ASN A 253 4.86 -16.10 -6.06
C ASN A 253 6.37 -16.34 -5.99
N GLY A 254 7.16 -15.73 -6.86
CA GLY A 254 8.52 -16.15 -7.17
C GLY A 254 9.62 -15.70 -6.26
N LYS A 255 9.74 -14.39 -6.08
CA LYS A 255 10.77 -13.79 -5.20
C LYS A 255 10.12 -12.85 -4.20
N ASN A 256 9.08 -13.38 -3.56
CA ASN A 256 8.16 -12.63 -2.74
C ASN A 256 8.90 -11.85 -1.64
N ALA A 257 8.61 -10.56 -1.51
CA ALA A 257 9.15 -9.63 -0.52
C ALA A 257 8.09 -9.13 0.47
N ASN A 258 6.95 -9.83 0.53
CA ASN A 258 5.82 -9.45 1.32
C ASN A 258 6.12 -9.16 2.78
N GLN A 259 5.59 -8.03 3.26
CA GLN A 259 5.80 -7.60 4.62
C GLN A 259 4.59 -6.85 5.20
N ALA A 260 4.35 -7.08 6.50
CA ALA A 260 3.53 -6.20 7.31
C ALA A 260 4.25 -5.69 8.56
N ILE A 261 4.26 -4.37 8.76
CA ILE A 261 4.83 -3.71 9.95
C ILE A 261 3.73 -2.93 10.65
N ARG A 262 3.61 -3.13 11.96
CA ARG A 262 2.72 -2.36 12.82
C ARG A 262 3.48 -1.35 13.66
N TRP A 263 2.95 -0.14 13.73
CA TRP A 263 3.31 0.86 14.73
C TRP A 263 2.17 1.04 15.71
N SER A 264 2.51 1.13 16.99
CA SER A 264 1.60 1.46 18.08
C SER A 264 2.35 2.42 19.01
N GLU A 265 1.73 3.54 19.35
CA GLU A 265 2.29 4.62 20.21
C GLU A 265 3.36 5.50 19.57
N SER A 266 3.54 6.70 20.14
CA SER A 266 4.36 7.81 19.59
C SER A 266 5.87 7.59 19.59
N ASN A 267 6.37 6.45 20.10
CA ASN A 267 7.79 6.31 20.46
C ASN A 267 8.51 5.09 19.88
N ASN A 268 7.89 4.29 19.01
CA ASN A 268 8.61 3.22 18.30
C ASN A 268 8.77 3.57 16.81
N ALA A 269 9.83 4.28 16.45
CA ALA A 269 10.12 4.62 15.06
C ALA A 269 10.25 3.38 14.15
N LYS A 270 10.68 2.23 14.67
CA LYS A 270 10.96 1.05 13.84
C LYS A 270 9.73 0.20 13.53
N GLY A 271 8.67 0.32 14.33
CA GLY A 271 7.51 -0.57 14.25
C GLY A 271 7.85 -1.99 14.74
N VAL A 272 6.91 -2.91 14.56
CA VAL A 272 7.03 -4.33 14.90
C VAL A 272 6.46 -5.14 13.75
N ASP A 273 7.18 -6.15 13.27
CA ASP A 273 6.66 -7.04 12.24
C ASP A 273 5.38 -7.74 12.74
N LEU A 274 4.35 -7.75 11.90
CA LEU A 274 3.18 -8.58 12.14
C LEU A 274 3.53 -10.02 11.74
N PRO A 275 3.29 -11.00 12.62
CA PRO A 275 3.55 -12.39 12.31
C PRO A 275 2.66 -12.86 11.15
N ALA A 276 3.28 -13.59 10.21
CA ALA A 276 2.57 -14.22 9.10
C ALA A 276 1.44 -15.15 9.58
N GLU A 277 0.38 -15.23 8.79
CA GLU A 277 -0.80 -16.08 8.99
C GLU A 277 -1.58 -15.80 10.29
N LYS A 278 -1.34 -14.65 10.93
CA LYS A 278 -2.08 -14.21 12.10
C LYS A 278 -2.86 -12.94 11.81
N SER A 279 -4.18 -13.06 11.87
CA SER A 279 -5.08 -11.92 11.69
C SER A 279 -4.83 -10.84 12.75
N PHE A 280 -4.72 -9.60 12.28
CA PHE A 280 -4.68 -8.38 13.06
C PHE A 280 -5.83 -7.47 12.61
N TYR A 281 -6.92 -7.47 13.38
CA TYR A 281 -8.13 -6.69 13.08
C TYR A 281 -8.69 -6.91 11.66
N GLY A 282 -8.61 -8.13 11.13
CA GLY A 282 -9.12 -8.47 9.79
C GLY A 282 -8.07 -8.34 8.68
N LEU A 283 -6.84 -7.93 8.99
CA LEU A 283 -5.70 -8.03 8.08
C LEU A 283 -4.87 -9.25 8.48
N THR A 284 -4.80 -10.26 7.62
CA THR A 284 -3.87 -11.40 7.79
C THR A 284 -2.74 -11.27 6.78
N PRO A 285 -1.52 -10.91 7.23
CA PRO A 285 -0.36 -10.86 6.35
C PRO A 285 0.24 -12.26 6.23
N GLY A 286 0.93 -12.51 5.13
CA GLY A 286 1.60 -13.79 4.89
C GLY A 286 2.40 -13.71 3.61
N ARG A 287 2.58 -14.87 2.98
CA ARG A 287 3.01 -14.96 1.59
C ARG A 287 1.99 -14.31 0.65
N ASN A 288 0.71 -14.42 1.01
CA ASN A 288 -0.43 -13.73 0.40
C ASN A 288 -1.16 -12.88 1.43
N THR A 289 -2.08 -12.03 0.98
CA THR A 289 -2.83 -11.15 1.88
C THR A 289 -4.30 -11.52 1.99
N ILE A 290 -4.82 -11.52 3.21
CA ILE A 290 -6.27 -11.57 3.45
C ILE A 290 -6.73 -10.27 4.08
N TYR A 291 -7.70 -9.62 3.44
CA TYR A 291 -8.48 -8.54 4.00
C TYR A 291 -9.91 -9.00 4.28
N GLU A 292 -10.32 -8.89 5.54
CA GLU A 292 -11.68 -9.06 5.99
C GLU A 292 -12.36 -7.69 6.01
N ILE A 293 -13.28 -7.48 5.06
CA ILE A 293 -13.97 -6.21 4.83
C ILE A 293 -15.37 -6.29 5.42
N ILE A 294 -15.63 -5.45 6.42
CA ILE A 294 -16.93 -5.31 7.06
C ILE A 294 -17.69 -4.15 6.44
N GLN A 295 -18.90 -4.42 5.97
CA GLN A 295 -19.81 -3.38 5.50
C GLN A 295 -20.48 -2.66 6.69
N ILE A 296 -20.44 -1.33 6.70
CA ILE A 296 -21.05 -0.42 7.68
C ILE A 296 -22.11 0.46 7.00
#